data_AF-A0A7J8DP43-F1
#
_entry.id   AF-A0A7J8DP43-F1
#
_cell.length_a   1.000
_cell.length_b   1.000
_cell.length_c   1.000
_cell.angle_alpha   90.00
_cell.angle_beta   90.00
_cell.angle_gamma   90.00
#
_symmetry.space_group_name_H-M   'P 1'
#
loop_
_entity.id
_entity.type
_entity.pdbx_description
1 polymer ?
#
loop_
_entity_poly.entity_id
_entity_poly.type
_entity_poly.pdbx_seq_one_letter_code
_entity_poly.pdbx_strand_id
1 'polypeptide(L)'
;MEPQKTAKPQPPVVGKVTHHSIELHWDPGKEVTRRGPQEQWAQFSIEEEDPRTHTYGTVYTGYATKHVVEGLEPRTLHRFRLKVTSPSGESGCSPAVSVSTTREPLSSEHFHRAVSVNDEDLLLQMLQGSDVKVDVPNKLGFTALMVAAQKGYTRLVKILVSNGTDVNLRNGSGKDSLMLACYAGHLDVVKYLRRHGASWKTRDLGGCTALHWAADGGHCGVVEWMLQDGCEVDVMDAGSGWTPLMRVSAVSGNQRVASLLIEGGANVNVKDKDGKTPLMVAVLNNHEELVQLLLDRGADASVKNEFGKGVLDMARVFDRQSVVSLLEERRKKQVQEERDGRTRDSASRRAIRQSVYLAEDSQ
;
A
#
# COMPACT_ATOMS: atom_id res chain seq x y z
N MET A 1 13.76 68.60 42.53
CA MET A 1 13.08 67.37 42.06
C MET A 1 13.90 66.83 40.91
N GLU A 2 14.62 65.75 41.13
CA GLU A 2 15.37 65.08 40.06
C GLU A 2 14.38 64.50 39.03
N PRO A 3 14.63 64.63 37.73
CA PRO A 3 13.82 63.94 36.73
C PRO A 3 14.06 62.43 36.88
N GLN A 4 13.02 61.69 37.25
CA GLN A 4 13.04 60.22 37.20
C GLN A 4 13.36 59.80 35.76
N LYS A 5 14.59 59.32 35.53
CA LYS A 5 14.99 58.68 34.27
C LYS A 5 14.02 57.55 33.99
N THR A 6 13.24 57.67 32.92
CA THR A 6 12.38 56.59 32.42
C THR A 6 13.26 55.37 32.15
N ALA A 7 13.06 54.32 32.94
CA ALA A 7 13.81 53.07 32.79
C ALA A 7 13.49 52.49 31.40
N LYS A 8 14.51 52.23 30.58
CA LYS A 8 14.32 51.59 29.27
C LYS A 8 13.61 50.25 29.47
N PRO A 9 12.59 49.93 28.65
CA PRO A 9 11.87 48.68 28.80
C PRO A 9 12.80 47.49 28.53
N GLN A 10 12.50 46.37 29.17
CA GLN A 10 13.18 45.11 28.92
C GLN A 10 12.76 44.53 27.56
N PRO A 11 13.64 43.77 26.88
CA PRO A 11 13.28 43.06 25.66
C PRO A 11 12.12 42.07 25.91
N PRO A 12 11.30 41.77 24.90
CA PRO A 12 10.30 40.73 25.02
C PRO A 12 10.98 39.38 25.20
N VAL A 13 10.35 38.51 25.99
CA VAL A 13 10.79 37.14 26.23
C VAL A 13 10.17 36.23 25.17
N VAL A 14 10.99 35.34 24.63
CA VAL A 14 10.59 34.38 23.60
C VAL A 14 9.95 33.17 24.27
N GLY A 15 8.70 32.89 23.90
CA GLY A 15 7.95 31.71 24.32
C GLY A 15 8.08 30.57 23.31
N LYS A 16 6.94 29.99 22.93
CA LYS A 16 6.87 28.91 21.92
C LYS A 16 7.29 29.42 20.54
N VAL A 17 8.17 28.68 19.89
CA VAL A 17 8.63 28.94 18.51
C VAL A 17 8.19 27.79 17.61
N THR A 18 7.63 28.13 16.44
CA THR A 18 7.31 27.19 15.37
C THR A 18 8.05 27.58 14.09
N HIS A 19 7.72 26.91 12.98
CA HIS A 19 8.30 27.20 11.67
C HIS A 19 7.64 28.41 10.98
N HIS A 20 6.45 28.84 11.42
CA HIS A 20 5.74 30.01 10.89
C HIS A 20 5.30 31.02 11.97
N SER A 21 5.66 30.80 13.24
CA SER A 21 5.23 31.70 14.31
C SER A 21 6.18 31.74 15.50
N ILE A 22 6.21 32.89 16.17
CA ILE A 22 6.99 33.14 17.39
C ILE A 22 6.06 33.79 18.41
N GLU A 23 5.91 33.15 19.56
CA GLU A 23 5.23 33.73 20.71
C GLU A 23 6.19 34.64 21.49
N LEU A 24 5.75 35.87 21.76
CA LEU A 24 6.47 36.86 22.55
C LEU A 24 5.62 37.27 23.74
N HIS A 25 6.24 37.40 24.91
CA HIS A 25 5.61 37.91 26.11
C HIS A 25 6.48 38.97 26.80
N TRP A 26 5.84 39.92 27.47
CA TRP A 26 6.51 41.02 28.17
C TRP A 26 5.76 41.37 29.45
N ASP A 27 6.47 41.98 30.39
CA ASP A 27 6.05 42.26 31.77
C ASP A 27 5.98 41.01 32.68
N PRO A 28 7.10 40.64 33.33
CA PRO A 28 7.15 39.45 34.18
C PRO A 28 6.80 39.71 35.66
N GLY A 29 6.28 40.90 36.05
CA GLY A 29 6.41 41.32 37.47
C GLY A 29 5.27 42.04 38.17
N LYS A 30 4.18 42.45 37.51
CA LYS A 30 3.00 42.98 38.23
C LYS A 30 1.71 42.59 37.51
N GLU A 31 0.90 41.74 38.14
CA GLU A 31 -0.55 41.77 37.93
C GLU A 31 -1.07 43.11 38.46
N VAL A 32 -0.77 44.21 37.78
CA VAL A 32 -1.49 45.46 37.98
C VAL A 32 -2.88 45.16 37.43
N THR A 33 -3.84 44.89 38.31
CA THR A 33 -5.25 44.81 37.95
C THR A 33 -5.59 46.14 37.30
N ARG A 34 -5.64 46.17 35.97
CA ARG A 34 -5.82 47.42 35.24
C ARG A 34 -7.23 47.92 35.50
N ARG A 35 -7.34 48.97 36.31
CA ARG A 35 -8.62 49.60 36.68
C ARG A 35 -8.64 51.00 36.08
N GLY A 36 -9.74 51.35 35.41
CA GLY A 36 -9.92 52.64 34.72
C GLY A 36 -9.94 52.53 33.19
N PRO A 37 -10.24 53.64 32.49
CA PRO A 37 -10.33 53.70 31.03
C PRO A 37 -8.97 53.43 30.35
N GLN A 38 -9.00 52.84 29.15
CA GLN A 38 -7.80 52.39 28.41
C GLN A 38 -6.79 53.50 28.09
N GLU A 39 -7.26 54.75 28.01
CA GLU A 39 -6.45 55.96 27.77
C GLU A 39 -5.39 56.21 28.85
N GLN A 40 -5.54 55.57 30.02
CA GLN A 40 -4.59 55.69 31.14
C GLN A 40 -3.53 54.58 31.15
N TRP A 41 -3.54 53.67 30.17
CA TRP A 41 -2.66 52.50 30.15
C TRP A 41 -1.47 52.72 29.22
N ALA A 42 -0.32 52.15 29.58
CA ALA A 42 0.80 52.07 28.67
C ALA A 42 0.43 51.17 27.48
N GLN A 43 0.68 51.66 26.27
CA GLN A 43 0.50 50.91 25.04
C GLN A 43 1.81 50.20 24.68
N PHE A 44 1.69 48.96 24.22
CA PHE A 44 2.80 48.11 23.81
C PHE A 44 2.78 47.95 22.30
N SER A 45 3.95 48.10 21.68
CA SER A 45 4.17 47.76 20.29
C SER A 45 5.33 46.78 20.16
N ILE A 46 5.15 45.74 19.34
CA ILE A 46 6.25 44.89 18.91
C ILE A 46 6.70 45.38 17.54
N GLU A 47 8.00 45.60 17.41
CA GLU A 47 8.63 45.99 16.16
C GLU A 47 9.59 44.89 15.72
N GLU A 48 9.49 44.51 14.45
CA GLU A 48 10.37 43.55 13.79
C GLU A 48 11.39 44.29 12.93
N GLU A 49 12.65 43.84 12.96
CA GLU A 49 13.71 44.37 12.11
C GLU A 49 13.61 43.81 10.69
N ASP A 50 13.56 44.68 9.69
CA ASP A 50 13.81 44.31 8.31
C ASP A 50 15.31 44.02 8.11
N PRO A 51 15.70 42.79 7.76
CA PRO A 51 17.10 42.40 7.65
C PRO A 51 17.85 43.08 6.49
N ARG A 52 17.14 43.64 5.50
CA ARG A 52 17.77 44.34 4.35
C ARG A 52 18.06 45.79 4.66
N THR A 53 17.16 46.43 5.40
CA THR A 53 17.22 47.88 5.66
C THR A 53 17.68 48.21 7.08
N HIS A 54 17.73 47.22 7.98
CA HIS A 54 17.96 47.39 9.42
C HIS A 54 17.03 48.43 10.07
N THR A 55 15.84 48.59 9.48
CA THR A 55 14.76 49.43 10.01
C THR A 55 13.76 48.57 10.76
N TYR A 56 13.06 49.15 11.72
CA TYR A 56 12.09 48.43 12.55
C TYR A 56 10.67 48.80 12.12
N GLY A 57 9.89 47.81 11.72
CA GLY A 57 8.47 47.94 11.38
C GLY A 57 7.57 47.41 12.50
N THR A 58 6.48 48.10 12.79
CA THR A 58 5.54 47.67 13.84
C THR A 58 4.67 46.51 13.36
N VAL A 59 4.75 45.35 14.04
CA VAL A 59 3.96 44.15 13.73
C VAL A 59 2.79 43.94 14.68
N TYR A 60 2.84 44.56 15.86
CA TYR A 60 1.74 44.58 16.82
C TYR A 60 1.66 45.93 17.53
N THR A 61 0.46 46.39 17.81
CA THR A 61 0.20 47.49 18.75
C THR A 61 -1.06 47.20 19.54
N GLY A 62 -0.98 47.35 20.86
CA GLY A 62 -2.13 47.15 21.71
C GLY A 62 -1.76 47.16 23.18
N TYR A 63 -2.61 46.58 23.99
CA TYR A 63 -2.45 46.57 25.44
C TYR A 63 -2.14 45.17 25.99
N ALA A 64 -2.10 44.13 25.15
CA ALA A 64 -1.75 42.79 25.64
C ALA A 64 -0.30 42.74 26.11
N THR A 65 0.01 41.79 26.99
CA THR A 65 1.37 41.47 27.46
C THR A 65 1.95 40.23 26.74
N LYS A 66 1.21 39.72 25.76
CA LYS A 66 1.57 38.55 24.95
C LYS A 66 1.05 38.75 23.53
N HIS A 67 1.84 38.37 22.55
CA HIS A 67 1.46 38.34 21.15
C HIS A 67 2.18 37.21 20.40
N VAL A 68 1.51 36.61 19.42
CA VAL A 68 2.10 35.61 18.53
C VAL A 68 2.28 36.27 17.17
N VAL A 69 3.52 36.43 16.74
CA VAL A 69 3.84 36.88 15.38
C VAL A 69 3.69 35.67 14.46
N GLU A 70 2.80 35.76 13.48
CA GLU A 70 2.49 34.68 12.53
C GLU A 70 2.98 35.04 11.11
N GLY A 71 3.08 34.04 10.23
CA GLY A 71 3.47 34.24 8.83
C GLY A 71 4.98 34.39 8.61
N LEU A 72 5.79 33.98 9.59
CA LEU A 72 7.26 34.05 9.51
C LEU A 72 7.82 32.97 8.59
N GLU A 73 8.97 33.23 7.96
CA GLU A 73 9.65 32.25 7.11
C GLU A 73 10.35 31.16 7.96
N PRO A 74 10.27 29.86 7.59
CA PRO A 74 10.99 28.80 8.27
C PRO A 74 12.52 28.94 8.15
N ARG A 75 13.27 28.57 9.20
CA ARG A 75 14.74 28.67 9.29
C ARG A 75 15.31 30.09 9.14
N THR A 76 14.50 31.10 9.40
CA THR A 76 14.90 32.51 9.28
C THR A 76 15.16 33.11 10.65
N LEU A 77 16.20 33.94 10.76
CA LEU A 77 16.50 34.71 11.97
C LEU A 77 15.64 35.97 12.00
N HIS A 78 14.83 36.13 13.03
CA HIS A 78 14.02 37.32 13.26
C HIS A 78 14.54 38.09 14.48
N ARG A 79 14.43 39.42 14.43
CA ARG A 79 14.85 40.32 15.52
C ARG A 79 13.68 41.20 15.92
N PHE A 80 13.27 41.09 17.18
CA PHE A 80 12.12 41.82 17.71
C PHE A 80 12.53 42.75 18.84
N ARG A 81 11.89 43.90 18.95
CA ARG A 81 11.99 44.77 20.13
C ARG A 81 10.62 45.21 20.61
N LEU A 82 10.52 45.42 21.91
CA LEU A 82 9.35 46.01 22.56
C LEU A 82 9.50 47.52 22.62
N LYS A 83 8.48 48.24 22.17
CA LYS A 83 8.27 49.67 22.38
C LYS A 83 7.12 49.87 23.36
N VAL A 84 7.35 50.67 24.40
CA VAL A 84 6.34 51.03 25.40
C VAL A 84 6.06 52.51 25.26
N THR A 85 4.80 52.87 25.03
CA THR A 85 4.32 54.25 24.93
C THR A 85 3.47 54.57 26.16
N SER A 86 3.88 55.57 26.93
CA SER A 86 3.11 56.04 28.09
C SER A 86 1.84 56.77 27.65
N PRO A 87 0.86 56.94 28.54
CA PRO A 87 -0.31 57.80 28.30
C PRO A 87 0.04 59.26 27.97
N SER A 88 1.22 59.74 28.41
CA SER A 88 1.73 61.07 28.11
C SER A 88 2.38 61.19 26.72
N GLY A 89 2.44 60.10 25.95
CA GLY A 89 3.02 60.06 24.60
C GLY A 89 4.54 59.85 24.57
N GLU A 90 5.19 59.71 25.72
CA GLU A 90 6.62 59.34 25.77
C GLU A 90 6.77 57.87 25.40
N SER A 91 7.72 57.56 24.51
CA SER A 91 7.98 56.17 24.12
C SER A 91 9.44 55.78 24.31
N GLY A 92 9.64 54.54 24.74
CA GLY A 92 10.96 53.93 24.89
C GLY A 92 11.02 52.57 24.21
N CYS A 93 12.12 52.29 23.51
CA CYS A 93 12.37 50.99 22.89
C CYS A 93 13.39 50.19 23.71
N SER A 94 13.15 48.89 23.80
CA SER A 94 14.07 47.91 24.38
C SER A 94 15.16 47.52 23.37
N PRO A 95 16.26 46.88 23.83
CA PRO A 95 17.15 46.13 22.95
C PRO A 95 16.40 45.04 22.17
N ALA A 96 16.89 44.66 21.00
CA ALA A 96 16.28 43.59 20.22
C ALA A 96 16.65 42.20 20.75
N VAL A 97 15.67 41.29 20.81
CA VAL A 97 15.86 39.85 20.99
C VAL A 97 15.96 39.18 19.63
N SER A 98 16.87 38.21 19.49
CA SER A 98 17.05 37.44 18.26
C SER A 98 16.54 36.02 18.47
N VAL A 99 15.75 35.52 17.53
CA VAL A 99 15.15 34.18 17.58
C VAL A 99 14.97 33.66 16.17
N SER A 100 15.28 32.38 15.96
CA SER A 100 15.10 31.71 14.67
C SER A 100 13.88 30.81 14.70
N THR A 101 13.05 30.88 13.65
CA THR A 101 11.96 29.92 13.44
C THR A 101 12.53 28.50 13.26
N THR A 102 11.77 27.49 13.67
CA THR A 102 12.20 26.10 13.50
C THR A 102 12.14 25.68 12.03
N ARG A 103 12.78 24.55 11.68
CA ARG A 103 12.58 23.91 10.38
C ARG A 103 11.08 23.57 10.21
N GLU A 104 10.55 23.76 9.01
CA GLU A 104 9.24 23.22 8.66
C GLU A 104 9.25 21.69 8.87
N PRO A 105 8.37 21.15 9.74
CA PRO A 105 8.30 19.72 9.92
C PRO A 105 7.98 19.09 8.56
N LEU A 106 8.70 18.02 8.22
CA LEU A 106 8.45 17.29 6.98
C LEU A 106 7.00 16.81 7.00
N SER A 107 6.15 17.43 6.18
CA SER A 107 4.80 16.93 6.02
C SER A 107 4.89 15.55 5.35
N SER A 108 3.99 14.64 5.74
CA SER A 108 3.89 13.34 5.08
C SER A 108 3.73 13.51 3.57
N GLU A 109 3.03 14.54 3.12
CA GLU A 109 2.85 14.87 1.70
C GLU A 109 4.18 15.14 0.97
N HIS A 110 5.11 15.89 1.57
CA HIS A 110 6.42 16.12 0.97
C HIS A 110 7.23 14.82 0.84
N PHE A 111 7.18 13.97 1.87
CA PHE A 111 7.85 12.67 1.89
C PHE A 111 7.28 11.73 0.81
N HIS A 112 5.95 11.66 0.70
CA HIS A 112 5.25 10.90 -0.34
C HIS A 112 5.51 11.44 -1.74
N ARG A 113 5.63 12.76 -1.91
CA ARG A 113 5.97 13.36 -3.21
C ARG A 113 7.35 12.91 -3.67
N ALA A 114 8.37 12.96 -2.82
CA ALA A 114 9.72 12.52 -3.14
C ALA A 114 9.72 11.07 -3.67
N VAL A 115 9.03 10.17 -2.97
CA VAL A 115 8.90 8.77 -3.41
C VAL A 115 8.11 8.64 -4.71
N SER A 116 7.04 9.42 -4.88
CA SER A 116 6.17 9.35 -6.07
C SER A 116 6.89 9.76 -7.35
N VAL A 117 7.84 10.69 -7.27
CA VAL A 117 8.66 11.13 -8.41
C VAL A 117 10.00 10.39 -8.53
N ASN A 118 10.22 9.37 -7.70
CA ASN A 118 11.47 8.61 -7.62
C ASN A 118 12.73 9.48 -7.31
N ASP A 119 12.59 10.48 -6.45
CA ASP A 119 13.69 11.38 -6.07
C ASP A 119 14.44 10.82 -4.86
N GLU A 120 15.55 10.12 -5.14
CA GLU A 120 16.38 9.47 -4.12
C GLU A 120 17.11 10.48 -3.24
N ASP A 121 17.65 11.54 -3.83
CA ASP A 121 18.45 12.54 -3.13
C ASP A 121 17.58 13.32 -2.15
N LEU A 122 16.39 13.73 -2.60
CA LEU A 122 15.42 14.39 -1.74
C LEU A 122 14.98 13.46 -0.60
N LEU A 123 14.70 12.18 -0.89
CA LEU A 123 14.35 11.22 0.15
C LEU A 123 15.47 11.07 1.20
N LEU A 124 16.72 10.94 0.77
CA LEU A 124 17.87 10.84 1.68
C LEU A 124 18.05 12.11 2.50
N GLN A 125 17.93 13.30 1.89
CA GLN A 125 17.98 14.58 2.60
C GLN A 125 16.86 14.71 3.64
N MET A 126 15.66 14.19 3.33
CA MET A 126 14.55 14.15 4.29
C MET A 126 14.89 13.23 5.47
N LEU A 127 15.41 12.03 5.21
CA LEU A 127 15.75 11.02 6.23
C LEU A 127 16.92 11.42 7.15
N GLN A 128 17.77 12.38 6.77
CA GLN A 128 18.82 12.93 7.64
C GLN A 128 18.29 13.76 8.81
N GLY A 129 17.00 14.16 8.81
CA GLY A 129 16.39 14.86 9.93
C GLY A 129 16.21 13.94 11.14
N SER A 130 16.65 14.38 12.31
CA SER A 130 16.31 13.73 13.58
C SER A 130 14.78 13.81 13.79
N ASP A 131 14.11 12.65 13.79
CA ASP A 131 12.66 12.44 14.04
C ASP A 131 11.72 12.34 12.81
N VAL A 132 12.17 11.73 11.70
CA VAL A 132 11.25 11.41 10.57
C VAL A 132 10.51 10.09 10.80
N LYS A 133 9.19 10.17 10.95
CA LYS A 133 8.32 8.99 10.93
C LYS A 133 8.09 8.51 9.49
N VAL A 134 8.77 7.45 9.08
CA VAL A 134 8.73 6.91 7.70
C VAL A 134 7.44 6.18 7.34
N ASP A 135 6.74 5.68 8.35
CA ASP A 135 5.53 4.86 8.21
C ASP A 135 4.21 5.65 8.23
N VAL A 136 4.28 6.95 7.95
CA VAL A 136 3.07 7.78 7.91
C VAL A 136 2.33 7.54 6.58
N PRO A 137 1.08 7.05 6.61
CA PRO A 137 0.31 6.87 5.39
C PRO A 137 -0.10 8.22 4.78
N ASN A 138 -0.21 8.25 3.45
CA ASN A 138 -0.81 9.38 2.73
C ASN A 138 -2.34 9.39 2.87
N LYS A 139 -3.01 10.36 2.22
CA LYS A 139 -4.48 10.48 2.22
C LYS A 139 -5.22 9.26 1.66
N LEU A 140 -4.54 8.42 0.88
CA LEU A 140 -5.07 7.18 0.33
C LEU A 140 -4.74 5.95 1.19
N GLY A 141 -4.10 6.15 2.35
CA GLY A 141 -3.73 5.08 3.27
C GLY A 141 -2.45 4.33 2.92
N PHE A 142 -1.68 4.76 1.92
CA PHE A 142 -0.43 4.10 1.52
C PHE A 142 0.78 4.69 2.27
N THR A 143 1.67 3.84 2.77
CA THR A 143 2.99 4.27 3.26
C THR A 143 3.95 4.51 2.08
N ALA A 144 5.06 5.19 2.33
CA ALA A 144 6.07 5.45 1.33
C ALA A 144 6.61 4.15 0.70
N LEU A 145 6.82 3.11 1.52
CA LEU A 145 7.27 1.80 1.05
C LEU A 145 6.24 1.14 0.13
N MET A 146 4.96 1.26 0.43
CA MET A 146 3.91 0.72 -0.44
C MET A 146 3.91 1.40 -1.81
N VAL A 147 4.08 2.72 -1.88
CA VAL A 147 4.17 3.46 -3.14
C VAL A 147 5.42 3.04 -3.92
N ALA A 148 6.59 3.03 -3.28
CA ALA A 148 7.85 2.61 -3.90
C ALA A 148 7.77 1.15 -4.41
N ALA A 149 7.14 0.27 -3.63
CA ALA A 149 6.98 -1.14 -3.97
C ALA A 149 6.03 -1.35 -5.16
N GLN A 150 4.90 -0.62 -5.19
CA GLN A 150 3.96 -0.65 -6.32
C GLN A 150 4.55 -0.09 -7.60
N LYS A 151 5.46 0.89 -7.51
CA LYS A 151 6.12 1.52 -8.66
C LYS A 151 7.41 0.81 -9.11
N GLY A 152 7.91 -0.14 -8.33
CA GLY A 152 9.12 -0.89 -8.65
C GLY A 152 10.41 -0.12 -8.39
N TYR A 153 10.36 0.94 -7.59
CA TYR A 153 11.51 1.78 -7.24
C TYR A 153 12.42 1.06 -6.23
N THR A 154 13.15 0.06 -6.72
CA THR A 154 13.96 -0.87 -5.92
C THR A 154 14.96 -0.13 -5.03
N ARG A 155 15.53 0.98 -5.50
CA ARG A 155 16.47 1.76 -4.72
C ARG A 155 15.80 2.51 -3.56
N LEU A 156 14.63 3.12 -3.79
CA LEU A 156 13.83 3.71 -2.72
C LEU A 156 13.34 2.67 -1.71
N VAL A 157 12.89 1.49 -2.18
CA VAL A 157 12.55 0.36 -1.28
C VAL A 157 13.71 0.03 -0.35
N LYS A 158 14.94 -0.08 -0.89
CA LYS A 158 16.15 -0.34 -0.09
C LYS A 158 16.45 0.77 0.92
N ILE A 159 16.30 2.03 0.52
CA ILE A 159 16.50 3.19 1.40
C ILE A 159 15.48 3.17 2.54
N LEU A 160 14.19 3.02 2.23
CA LEU A 160 13.09 3.03 3.21
C LEU A 160 13.24 1.89 4.22
N VAL A 161 13.46 0.65 3.77
CA VAL A 161 13.65 -0.51 4.65
C VAL A 161 14.87 -0.34 5.56
N SER A 162 15.98 0.19 5.03
CA SER A 162 17.18 0.49 5.83
C SER A 162 16.96 1.59 6.89
N ASN A 163 15.91 2.40 6.75
CA ASN A 163 15.55 3.48 7.68
C ASN A 163 14.37 3.10 8.60
N GLY A 164 14.16 1.79 8.84
CA GLY A 164 13.27 1.32 9.90
C GLY A 164 11.78 1.28 9.53
N THR A 165 11.44 1.29 8.24
CA THR A 165 10.06 1.08 7.78
C THR A 165 9.59 -0.33 8.18
N ASP A 166 8.40 -0.47 8.75
CA ASP A 166 7.77 -1.78 8.94
C ASP A 166 7.24 -2.33 7.60
N VAL A 167 7.91 -3.37 7.11
CA VAL A 167 7.60 -4.04 5.83
C VAL A 167 6.22 -4.70 5.79
N ASN A 168 5.64 -5.01 6.96
CA ASN A 168 4.37 -5.71 7.11
C ASN A 168 3.19 -4.78 7.40
N LEU A 169 3.39 -3.46 7.39
CA LEU A 169 2.29 -2.51 7.53
C LEU A 169 1.26 -2.69 6.42
N ARG A 170 0.00 -2.48 6.79
CA ARG A 170 -1.16 -2.66 5.91
C ARG A 170 -1.94 -1.36 5.77
N ASN A 171 -2.39 -1.08 4.54
CA ASN A 171 -3.26 0.06 4.28
C ASN A 171 -4.71 -0.21 4.73
N GLY A 172 -5.60 0.76 4.51
CA GLY A 172 -7.02 0.64 4.87
C GLY A 172 -7.78 -0.52 4.19
N SER A 173 -7.23 -1.11 3.12
CA SER A 173 -7.77 -2.32 2.48
C SER A 173 -7.12 -3.63 2.95
N GLY A 174 -6.20 -3.55 3.91
CA GLY A 174 -5.44 -4.70 4.42
C GLY A 174 -4.26 -5.11 3.55
N LYS A 175 -3.90 -4.36 2.51
CA LYS A 175 -2.76 -4.68 1.62
C LYS A 175 -1.45 -4.17 2.19
N ASP A 176 -0.41 -4.99 2.11
CA ASP A 176 0.97 -4.62 2.42
C ASP A 176 1.79 -4.29 1.15
N SER A 177 3.04 -3.88 1.34
CA SER A 177 3.95 -3.54 0.24
C SER A 177 4.26 -4.74 -0.67
N LEU A 178 4.27 -5.95 -0.11
CA LEU A 178 4.57 -7.18 -0.85
C LEU A 178 3.45 -7.52 -1.84
N MET A 179 2.19 -7.43 -1.41
CA MET A 179 1.02 -7.62 -2.29
C MET A 179 1.03 -6.64 -3.46
N LEU A 180 1.34 -5.36 -3.20
CA LEU A 180 1.38 -4.33 -4.24
C LEU A 180 2.52 -4.56 -5.25
N ALA A 181 3.71 -4.97 -4.78
CA ALA A 181 4.82 -5.33 -5.66
C ALA A 181 4.52 -6.58 -6.49
N CYS A 182 3.81 -7.56 -5.91
CA CYS A 182 3.38 -8.77 -6.60
C CYS A 182 2.38 -8.46 -7.72
N TYR A 183 1.35 -7.65 -7.43
CA TYR A 183 0.38 -7.18 -8.41
C TYR A 183 1.04 -6.42 -9.57
N ALA A 184 2.04 -5.58 -9.28
CA ALA A 184 2.73 -4.76 -10.28
C ALA A 184 3.90 -5.47 -10.98
N GLY A 185 4.24 -6.70 -10.58
CA GLY A 185 5.23 -7.53 -11.29
C GLY A 185 6.69 -7.22 -10.98
N HIS A 186 6.97 -6.51 -9.88
CA HIS A 186 8.32 -6.05 -9.56
C HIS A 186 9.12 -7.11 -8.79
N LEU A 187 9.62 -8.12 -9.50
CA LEU A 187 10.30 -9.29 -8.93
C LEU A 187 11.44 -8.95 -7.97
N ASP A 188 12.28 -7.96 -8.31
CA ASP A 188 13.41 -7.58 -7.45
C ASP A 188 12.95 -6.97 -6.12
N VAL A 189 11.87 -6.19 -6.14
CA VAL A 189 11.22 -5.66 -4.94
C VAL A 189 10.62 -6.80 -4.12
N VAL A 190 9.90 -7.73 -4.77
CA VAL A 190 9.30 -8.90 -4.11
C VAL A 190 10.37 -9.73 -3.38
N LYS A 191 11.46 -10.07 -4.07
CA LYS A 191 12.62 -10.77 -3.49
C LYS A 191 13.22 -10.01 -2.32
N TYR A 192 13.37 -8.69 -2.46
CA TYR A 192 13.96 -7.85 -1.41
C TYR A 192 13.07 -7.80 -0.17
N LEU A 193 11.78 -7.53 -0.31
CA LEU A 193 10.82 -7.48 0.80
C LEU A 193 10.75 -8.81 1.54
N ARG A 194 10.75 -9.93 0.81
CA ARG A 194 10.76 -11.28 1.40
C ARG A 194 11.98 -11.56 2.27
N ARG A 195 13.17 -11.16 1.81
CA ARG A 195 14.41 -11.26 2.60
C ARG A 195 14.40 -10.39 3.86
N HIS A 196 13.54 -9.38 3.92
CA HIS A 196 13.42 -8.47 5.06
C HIS A 196 12.16 -8.73 5.90
N GLY A 197 11.59 -9.93 5.82
CA GLY A 197 10.55 -10.37 6.77
C GLY A 197 9.11 -10.15 6.31
N ALA A 198 8.86 -9.76 5.06
CA ALA A 198 7.50 -9.75 4.51
C ALA A 198 6.96 -11.19 4.40
N SER A 199 5.68 -11.43 4.71
CA SER A 199 5.11 -12.79 4.82
C SER A 199 4.18 -13.17 3.67
N TRP A 200 4.26 -14.43 3.20
CA TRP A 200 3.27 -14.99 2.27
C TRP A 200 1.90 -15.24 2.91
N LYS A 201 1.84 -15.34 4.24
CA LYS A 201 0.61 -15.63 4.99
C LYS A 201 -0.27 -14.39 5.19
N THR A 202 0.22 -13.20 4.87
CA THR A 202 -0.56 -11.98 5.02
C THR A 202 -1.80 -12.03 4.13
N ARG A 203 -2.92 -11.57 4.68
CA ARG A 203 -4.21 -11.48 4.00
C ARG A 203 -4.76 -10.06 4.10
N ASP A 204 -5.30 -9.59 2.97
CA ASP A 204 -6.06 -8.34 2.93
C ASP A 204 -7.49 -8.54 3.46
N LEU A 205 -8.30 -7.47 3.45
CA LEU A 205 -9.68 -7.55 3.96
C LEU A 205 -10.58 -8.50 3.16
N GLY A 206 -10.23 -8.80 1.90
CA GLY A 206 -10.91 -9.81 1.09
C GLY A 206 -10.40 -11.23 1.34
N GLY A 207 -9.44 -11.42 2.24
CA GLY A 207 -8.77 -12.71 2.46
C GLY A 207 -7.76 -13.08 1.38
N CYS A 208 -7.42 -12.17 0.47
CA CYS A 208 -6.50 -12.41 -0.63
C CYS A 208 -5.05 -12.33 -0.13
N THR A 209 -4.21 -13.27 -0.61
CA THR A 209 -2.76 -13.30 -0.36
C THR A 209 -1.98 -12.63 -1.49
N ALA A 210 -0.67 -12.46 -1.33
CA ALA A 210 0.20 -11.95 -2.39
C ALA A 210 0.12 -12.78 -3.70
N LEU A 211 -0.11 -14.10 -3.62
CA LEU A 211 -0.20 -14.96 -4.80
C LEU A 211 -1.47 -14.69 -5.62
N HIS A 212 -2.58 -14.37 -4.93
CA HIS A 212 -3.78 -13.90 -5.60
C HIS A 212 -3.48 -12.63 -6.41
N TRP A 213 -2.83 -11.65 -5.78
CA TRP A 213 -2.47 -10.38 -6.41
C TRP A 213 -1.49 -10.56 -7.57
N ALA A 214 -0.49 -11.45 -7.45
CA ALA A 214 0.41 -11.80 -8.56
C ALA A 214 -0.34 -12.45 -9.74
N ALA A 215 -1.32 -13.31 -9.45
CA ALA A 215 -2.13 -13.96 -10.47
C ALA A 215 -3.00 -12.97 -11.26
N ASP A 216 -3.58 -11.97 -10.59
CA ASP A 216 -4.32 -10.88 -11.25
C ASP A 216 -3.41 -10.01 -12.12
N GLY A 217 -2.19 -9.72 -11.64
CA GLY A 217 -1.19 -8.96 -12.40
C GLY A 217 -0.64 -9.72 -13.63
N GLY A 218 -0.80 -11.04 -13.67
CA GLY A 218 -0.37 -11.86 -14.81
C GLY A 218 1.16 -12.06 -14.93
N HIS A 219 1.93 -11.68 -13.90
CA HIS A 219 3.39 -11.61 -13.96
C HIS A 219 4.04 -12.97 -13.66
N CYS A 220 4.27 -13.75 -14.70
CA CYS A 220 4.79 -15.13 -14.62
C CYS A 220 6.08 -15.26 -13.79
N GLY A 221 7.06 -14.37 -13.97
CA GLY A 221 8.33 -14.45 -13.22
C GLY A 221 8.18 -14.20 -11.71
N VAL A 222 7.16 -13.43 -11.30
CA VAL A 222 6.83 -13.28 -9.87
C VAL A 222 6.17 -14.55 -9.36
N VAL A 223 5.16 -15.06 -10.06
CA VAL A 223 4.45 -16.28 -9.67
C VAL A 223 5.40 -17.47 -9.56
N GLU A 224 6.23 -17.70 -10.57
CA GLU A 224 7.24 -18.76 -10.57
C GLU A 224 8.16 -18.68 -9.36
N TRP A 225 8.70 -17.49 -9.07
CA TRP A 225 9.58 -17.31 -7.92
C TRP A 225 8.86 -17.49 -6.57
N MET A 226 7.62 -17.02 -6.45
CA MET A 226 6.81 -17.21 -5.23
C MET A 226 6.57 -18.68 -4.91
N LEU A 227 6.31 -19.50 -5.93
CA LEU A 227 6.13 -20.94 -5.80
C LEU A 227 7.43 -21.61 -5.35
N GLN A 228 8.57 -21.21 -5.94
CA GLN A 228 9.90 -21.69 -5.53
C GLN A 228 10.25 -21.29 -4.09
N ASP A 229 9.81 -20.11 -3.63
CA ASP A 229 10.00 -19.62 -2.25
C ASP A 229 9.00 -20.23 -1.25
N GLY A 230 8.20 -21.21 -1.66
CA GLY A 230 7.31 -21.97 -0.77
C GLY A 230 6.02 -21.25 -0.39
N CYS A 231 5.50 -20.36 -1.24
CA CYS A 231 4.16 -19.79 -1.05
C CYS A 231 3.08 -20.87 -1.17
N GLU A 232 2.09 -20.82 -0.27
CA GLU A 232 0.92 -21.71 -0.33
C GLU A 232 0.05 -21.36 -1.55
N VAL A 233 -0.30 -22.39 -2.34
CA VAL A 233 -0.90 -22.21 -3.68
C VAL A 233 -2.42 -22.13 -3.64
N ASP A 234 -3.07 -23.00 -2.87
CA ASP A 234 -4.54 -23.15 -2.85
C ASP A 234 -5.21 -22.40 -1.70
N VAL A 235 -4.65 -21.25 -1.32
CA VAL A 235 -5.29 -20.39 -0.32
C VAL A 235 -6.60 -19.85 -0.90
N MET A 236 -7.70 -19.97 -0.17
CA MET A 236 -9.00 -19.43 -0.58
C MET A 236 -9.24 -18.02 -0.01
N ASP A 237 -9.72 -17.10 -0.85
CA ASP A 237 -10.20 -15.80 -0.38
C ASP A 237 -11.43 -15.92 0.54
N ALA A 238 -11.76 -14.84 1.26
CA ALA A 238 -12.89 -14.83 2.20
C ALA A 238 -14.24 -14.62 1.52
N GLY A 239 -14.28 -13.98 0.34
CA GLY A 239 -15.49 -13.56 -0.35
C GLY A 239 -16.16 -14.70 -1.11
N SER A 240 -15.49 -15.18 -2.16
CA SER A 240 -15.99 -16.22 -3.07
C SER A 240 -15.43 -17.61 -2.73
N GLY A 241 -14.37 -17.67 -1.92
CA GLY A 241 -13.63 -18.92 -1.71
C GLY A 241 -12.77 -19.28 -2.91
N TRP A 242 -12.31 -18.28 -3.68
CA TRP A 242 -11.48 -18.52 -4.85
C TRP A 242 -10.03 -18.70 -4.47
N THR A 243 -9.38 -19.67 -5.11
CA THR A 243 -7.92 -19.81 -5.13
C THR A 243 -7.31 -18.91 -6.21
N PRO A 244 -5.97 -18.70 -6.23
CA PRO A 244 -5.30 -18.01 -7.32
C PRO A 244 -5.63 -18.59 -8.70
N LEU A 245 -5.76 -19.91 -8.84
CA LEU A 245 -6.15 -20.55 -10.11
C LEU A 245 -7.58 -20.18 -10.52
N MET A 246 -8.52 -20.13 -9.56
CA MET A 246 -9.89 -19.67 -9.82
C MET A 246 -9.94 -18.20 -10.24
N ARG A 247 -9.07 -17.36 -9.68
CA ARG A 247 -8.98 -15.95 -10.10
C ARG A 247 -8.49 -15.81 -11.54
N VAL A 248 -7.48 -16.57 -11.94
CA VAL A 248 -7.03 -16.63 -13.35
C VAL A 248 -8.19 -17.06 -14.25
N SER A 249 -8.95 -18.09 -13.85
CA SER A 249 -10.15 -18.54 -14.58
C SER A 249 -11.28 -17.50 -14.64
N ALA A 250 -11.37 -16.61 -13.67
CA ALA A 250 -12.44 -15.61 -13.60
C ALA A 250 -12.11 -14.32 -14.33
N VAL A 251 -10.84 -13.91 -14.34
CA VAL A 251 -10.44 -12.55 -14.71
C VAL A 251 -9.66 -12.51 -16.01
N SER A 252 -8.59 -13.30 -16.15
CA SER A 252 -7.58 -13.10 -17.19
C SER A 252 -7.50 -14.22 -18.22
N GLY A 253 -7.87 -15.45 -17.87
CA GLY A 253 -7.69 -16.60 -18.75
C GLY A 253 -6.22 -16.93 -19.05
N ASN A 254 -5.25 -16.35 -18.34
CA ASN A 254 -3.83 -16.43 -18.67
C ASN A 254 -3.28 -17.86 -18.47
N GLN A 255 -3.15 -18.61 -19.58
CA GLN A 255 -2.66 -19.99 -19.59
C GLN A 255 -1.27 -20.15 -18.96
N ARG A 256 -0.39 -19.15 -19.08
CA ARG A 256 0.98 -19.27 -18.56
C ARG A 256 0.99 -19.21 -17.05
N VAL A 257 0.23 -18.28 -16.46
CA VAL A 257 0.05 -18.22 -15.00
C VAL A 257 -0.68 -19.46 -14.48
N ALA A 258 -1.74 -19.89 -15.16
CA ALA A 258 -2.43 -21.13 -14.79
C ALA A 258 -1.51 -22.35 -14.83
N SER A 259 -0.67 -22.47 -15.86
CA SER A 259 0.31 -23.56 -15.97
C SER A 259 1.29 -23.56 -14.80
N LEU A 260 1.85 -22.39 -14.46
CA LEU A 260 2.75 -22.24 -13.31
C LEU A 260 2.07 -22.61 -11.99
N LEU A 261 0.83 -22.17 -11.77
CA LEU A 261 0.08 -22.51 -10.55
C LEU A 261 -0.17 -24.03 -10.45
N ILE A 262 -0.59 -24.66 -11.56
CA ILE A 262 -0.82 -26.11 -11.63
C ILE A 262 0.48 -26.89 -11.40
N GLU A 263 1.58 -26.46 -12.02
CA GLU A 263 2.92 -27.04 -11.83
C GLU A 263 3.44 -26.83 -10.40
N GLY A 264 3.04 -25.73 -9.76
CA GLY A 264 3.24 -25.46 -8.33
C GLY A 264 2.34 -26.26 -7.39
N GLY A 265 1.45 -27.12 -7.91
CA GLY A 265 0.59 -28.00 -7.13
C GLY A 265 -0.82 -27.48 -6.88
N ALA A 266 -1.30 -26.47 -7.62
CA ALA A 266 -2.69 -26.02 -7.52
C ALA A 266 -3.66 -27.15 -7.86
N ASN A 267 -4.67 -27.36 -7.01
CA ASN A 267 -5.73 -28.32 -7.26
C ASN A 267 -6.68 -27.84 -8.34
N VAL A 268 -6.57 -28.41 -9.54
CA VAL A 268 -7.42 -28.12 -10.71
C VAL A 268 -8.91 -28.39 -10.50
N ASN A 269 -9.27 -29.16 -9.47
CA ASN A 269 -10.65 -29.57 -9.14
C ASN A 269 -11.15 -28.98 -7.82
N VAL A 270 -10.49 -27.95 -7.29
CA VAL A 270 -10.97 -27.20 -6.12
C VAL A 270 -12.37 -26.64 -6.37
N LYS A 271 -13.18 -26.52 -5.32
CA LYS A 271 -14.55 -26.00 -5.40
C LYS A 271 -14.68 -24.71 -4.60
N ASP A 272 -15.34 -23.71 -5.19
CA ASP A 272 -15.70 -22.48 -4.51
C ASP A 272 -16.96 -22.68 -3.64
N LYS A 273 -17.47 -21.62 -3.03
CA LYS A 273 -18.66 -21.67 -2.16
C LYS A 273 -19.93 -22.15 -2.87
N ASP A 274 -20.01 -22.01 -4.18
CA ASP A 274 -21.13 -22.46 -5.01
C ASP A 274 -20.85 -23.82 -5.66
N GLY A 275 -19.77 -24.49 -5.27
CA GLY A 275 -19.36 -25.77 -5.85
C GLY A 275 -18.78 -25.66 -7.26
N LYS A 276 -18.46 -24.45 -7.75
CA LYS A 276 -17.86 -24.27 -9.07
C LYS A 276 -16.38 -24.61 -9.03
N THR A 277 -15.89 -25.28 -10.07
CA THR A 277 -14.46 -25.59 -10.25
C THR A 277 -13.76 -24.55 -11.13
N PRO A 278 -12.41 -24.46 -11.16
CA PRO A 278 -11.69 -23.58 -12.07
C PRO A 278 -12.10 -23.76 -13.53
N LEU A 279 -12.41 -24.99 -13.95
CA LEU A 279 -12.92 -25.31 -15.28
C LEU A 279 -14.29 -24.65 -15.53
N MET A 280 -15.24 -24.76 -14.59
CA MET A 280 -16.54 -24.12 -14.73
C MET A 280 -16.43 -22.59 -14.81
N VAL A 281 -15.55 -22.00 -13.99
CA VAL A 281 -15.31 -20.55 -13.99
C VAL A 281 -14.68 -20.09 -15.31
N ALA A 282 -13.74 -20.86 -15.87
CA ALA A 282 -13.13 -20.55 -17.17
C ALA A 282 -14.14 -20.65 -18.33
N VAL A 283 -15.08 -21.61 -18.27
CA VAL A 283 -16.18 -21.73 -19.25
C VAL A 283 -17.13 -20.55 -19.14
N LEU A 284 -17.52 -20.14 -17.93
CA LEU A 284 -18.39 -18.98 -17.71
C LEU A 284 -17.85 -17.72 -18.40
N ASN A 285 -16.53 -17.50 -18.29
CA ASN A 285 -15.82 -16.34 -18.83
C ASN A 285 -15.26 -16.53 -20.25
N ASN A 286 -15.61 -17.63 -20.93
CA ASN A 286 -15.18 -17.96 -22.29
C ASN A 286 -13.65 -17.97 -22.51
N HIS A 287 -12.89 -18.45 -21.54
CA HIS A 287 -11.45 -18.63 -21.69
C HIS A 287 -11.14 -19.98 -22.34
N GLU A 288 -11.48 -20.14 -23.63
CA GLU A 288 -11.40 -21.40 -24.38
C GLU A 288 -10.03 -22.09 -24.27
N GLU A 289 -8.98 -21.30 -24.42
CA GLU A 289 -7.59 -21.70 -24.26
C GLU A 289 -7.29 -22.25 -22.85
N LEU A 290 -7.76 -21.57 -21.80
CA LEU A 290 -7.59 -22.05 -20.43
C LEU A 290 -8.45 -23.28 -20.14
N VAL A 291 -9.65 -23.39 -20.74
CA VAL A 291 -10.51 -24.57 -20.64
C VAL A 291 -9.79 -25.79 -21.19
N GLN A 292 -9.18 -25.67 -22.37
CA GLN A 292 -8.37 -26.72 -22.98
C GLN A 292 -7.22 -27.13 -22.05
N LEU A 293 -6.46 -26.15 -21.53
CA LEU A 293 -5.37 -26.42 -20.58
C LEU A 293 -5.85 -27.15 -19.32
N LEU A 294 -6.93 -26.70 -18.70
CA LEU A 294 -7.46 -27.32 -17.47
C LEU A 294 -7.90 -28.76 -17.72
N LEU A 295 -8.55 -29.04 -18.85
CA LEU A 295 -8.93 -30.40 -19.25
C LEU A 295 -7.69 -31.28 -19.50
N ASP A 296 -6.66 -30.74 -20.13
CA ASP A 296 -5.38 -31.44 -20.35
C ASP A 296 -4.62 -31.72 -19.04
N ARG A 297 -4.84 -30.89 -18.02
CA ARG A 297 -4.27 -31.03 -16.68
C ARG A 297 -5.18 -31.79 -15.70
N GLY A 298 -6.20 -32.49 -16.20
CA GLY A 298 -7.01 -33.41 -15.39
C GLY A 298 -8.20 -32.78 -14.66
N ALA A 299 -8.70 -31.63 -15.13
CA ALA A 299 -9.95 -31.08 -14.63
C ALA A 299 -11.13 -32.02 -14.95
N ASP A 300 -11.93 -32.33 -13.94
CA ASP A 300 -13.07 -33.25 -14.04
C ASP A 300 -14.31 -32.52 -14.58
N ALA A 301 -14.63 -32.79 -15.84
CA ALA A 301 -15.80 -32.24 -16.52
C ALA A 301 -17.14 -32.86 -16.08
N SER A 302 -17.13 -33.89 -15.23
CA SER A 302 -18.34 -34.54 -14.71
C SER A 302 -18.90 -33.86 -13.45
N VAL A 303 -18.10 -33.02 -12.79
CA VAL A 303 -18.49 -32.29 -11.59
C VAL A 303 -19.73 -31.44 -11.85
N LYS A 304 -20.63 -31.41 -10.86
CA LYS A 304 -21.77 -30.50 -10.81
C LYS A 304 -21.59 -29.53 -9.64
N ASN A 305 -21.99 -28.29 -9.86
CA ASN A 305 -22.04 -27.27 -8.82
C ASN A 305 -23.25 -27.47 -7.89
N GLU A 306 -23.41 -26.62 -6.87
CA GLU A 306 -24.52 -26.72 -5.90
C GLU A 306 -25.91 -26.54 -6.52
N PHE A 307 -25.99 -26.02 -7.75
CA PHE A 307 -27.23 -25.89 -8.53
C PHE A 307 -27.48 -27.09 -9.47
N GLY A 308 -26.68 -28.15 -9.35
CA GLY A 308 -26.78 -29.35 -10.18
C GLY A 308 -26.36 -29.15 -11.64
N LYS A 309 -25.69 -28.04 -11.97
CA LYS A 309 -25.22 -27.73 -13.32
C LYS A 309 -23.78 -28.20 -13.53
N GLY A 310 -23.56 -28.99 -14.58
CA GLY A 310 -22.22 -29.37 -15.02
C GLY A 310 -21.62 -28.36 -15.99
N VAL A 311 -20.33 -28.52 -16.32
CA VAL A 311 -19.62 -27.60 -17.23
C VAL A 311 -20.28 -27.49 -18.61
N LEU A 312 -20.80 -28.59 -19.15
CA LEU A 312 -21.49 -28.60 -20.45
C LEU A 312 -22.82 -27.84 -20.42
N ASP A 313 -23.56 -27.93 -19.31
CA ASP A 313 -24.80 -27.18 -19.13
C ASP A 313 -24.52 -25.68 -19.09
N MET A 314 -23.46 -25.29 -18.37
CA MET A 314 -23.02 -23.89 -18.31
C MET A 314 -22.58 -23.39 -19.69
N ALA A 315 -21.75 -24.16 -20.41
CA ALA A 315 -21.32 -23.80 -21.76
C ALA A 315 -22.51 -23.54 -22.70
N ARG A 316 -23.58 -24.34 -22.62
CA ARG A 316 -24.79 -24.15 -23.43
C ARG A 316 -25.61 -22.93 -23.02
N VAL A 317 -25.82 -22.75 -21.71
CA VAL A 317 -26.62 -21.62 -21.18
C VAL A 317 -25.98 -20.27 -21.53
N PHE A 318 -24.65 -20.19 -21.53
CA PHE A 318 -23.90 -18.97 -21.83
C PHE A 318 -23.42 -18.86 -23.29
N ASP A 319 -23.94 -19.73 -24.18
CA ASP A 319 -23.66 -19.72 -25.62
C ASP A 319 -22.15 -19.82 -25.98
N ARG A 320 -21.43 -20.73 -25.32
CA ARG A 320 -19.99 -20.98 -25.53
C ARG A 320 -19.79 -22.10 -26.56
N GLN A 321 -20.15 -21.86 -27.82
CA GLN A 321 -20.24 -22.90 -28.86
C GLN A 321 -18.93 -23.66 -29.11
N SER A 322 -17.78 -22.97 -29.13
CA SER A 322 -16.46 -23.60 -29.27
C SER A 322 -16.18 -24.58 -28.11
N VAL A 323 -16.51 -24.15 -26.88
CA VAL A 323 -16.34 -24.97 -25.68
C VAL A 323 -17.30 -26.16 -25.66
N VAL A 324 -18.56 -25.97 -26.08
CA VAL A 324 -19.54 -27.07 -26.22
C VAL A 324 -18.98 -28.13 -27.17
N SER A 325 -18.49 -27.70 -28.33
CA SER A 325 -17.91 -28.60 -29.34
C SER A 325 -16.70 -29.36 -28.78
N LEU A 326 -15.80 -28.66 -28.10
CA LEU A 326 -14.63 -29.24 -27.45
C LEU A 326 -15.00 -30.30 -26.40
N LEU A 327 -15.93 -29.98 -25.49
CA LEU A 327 -16.37 -30.88 -24.42
C LEU A 327 -17.07 -32.12 -24.99
N GLU A 328 -17.90 -31.95 -26.01
CA GLU A 328 -18.58 -33.08 -26.67
C GLU A 328 -17.61 -33.99 -27.43
N GLU A 329 -16.61 -33.42 -28.10
CA GLU A 329 -15.57 -34.19 -28.79
C GLU A 329 -14.76 -35.03 -27.80
N ARG A 330 -14.31 -34.43 -26.69
CA ARG A 330 -13.58 -35.16 -25.65
C ARG A 330 -14.41 -36.28 -25.02
N ARG A 331 -15.68 -36.01 -24.73
CA ARG A 331 -16.60 -37.03 -24.19
C ARG A 331 -16.75 -38.21 -25.15
N LYS A 332 -16.87 -37.96 -26.46
CA LYS A 332 -16.94 -39.01 -27.49
C LYS A 332 -15.65 -39.85 -27.50
N LYS A 333 -14.47 -39.21 -27.43
CA LYS A 333 -13.18 -39.90 -27.37
C LYS A 333 -13.06 -40.79 -26.14
N GLN A 334 -13.40 -40.28 -24.95
CA GLN A 334 -13.38 -41.07 -23.71
C GLN A 334 -14.30 -42.30 -23.78
N VAL A 335 -15.54 -42.14 -24.27
CA VAL A 335 -16.48 -43.27 -24.42
C VAL A 335 -15.95 -44.31 -25.42
N GLN A 336 -15.29 -43.87 -26.50
CA GLN A 336 -14.69 -44.77 -27.49
C GLN A 336 -13.49 -45.52 -26.90
N GLU A 337 -12.60 -44.84 -26.17
CA GLU A 337 -11.46 -45.44 -25.49
C GLU A 337 -11.88 -46.46 -24.43
N GLU A 338 -12.91 -46.15 -23.63
CA GLU A 338 -13.48 -47.10 -22.67
C GLU A 338 -14.06 -48.35 -23.36
N ARG A 339 -14.74 -48.14 -24.49
CA ARG A 339 -15.30 -49.25 -25.28
C ARG A 339 -14.18 -50.13 -25.80
N ASP A 340 -13.16 -49.54 -26.42
CA ASP A 340 -12.01 -50.26 -27.01
C ASP A 340 -11.15 -50.96 -25.95
N GLY A 341 -11.00 -50.37 -24.76
CA GLY A 341 -10.33 -50.99 -23.61
C GLY A 341 -11.06 -52.25 -23.13
N ARG A 342 -12.40 -52.22 -23.03
CA ARG A 342 -13.20 -53.41 -22.66
C ARG A 342 -13.13 -54.51 -23.72
N THR A 343 -13.07 -54.16 -25.01
CA THR A 343 -12.89 -55.16 -26.08
C THR A 343 -11.52 -55.82 -26.02
N ARG A 344 -10.46 -55.08 -25.68
CA ARG A 344 -9.11 -55.64 -25.50
C ARG A 344 -9.01 -56.55 -24.28
N ASP A 345 -9.57 -56.16 -23.13
CA ASP A 345 -9.55 -57.01 -21.92
C ASP A 345 -10.36 -58.30 -22.14
N SER A 346 -11.52 -58.21 -22.80
CA SER A 346 -12.32 -59.40 -23.14
C SER A 346 -11.63 -60.33 -24.15
N ALA A 347 -10.92 -59.78 -25.15
CA ALA A 347 -10.11 -60.57 -26.08
C ALA A 347 -8.93 -61.26 -25.39
N SER A 348 -8.21 -60.55 -24.51
CA SER A 348 -7.10 -61.12 -23.71
C SER A 348 -7.57 -62.26 -22.80
N ARG A 349 -8.70 -62.10 -22.11
CA ARG A 349 -9.30 -63.17 -21.30
C ARG A 349 -9.71 -64.39 -22.13
N ARG A 350 -10.19 -64.17 -23.36
CA ARG A 350 -10.56 -65.26 -24.29
C ARG A 350 -9.32 -66.02 -24.78
N ALA A 351 -8.23 -65.32 -25.09
CA ALA A 351 -6.96 -65.92 -25.51
C ALA A 351 -6.30 -66.73 -24.37
N ILE A 352 -6.35 -66.24 -23.12
CA ILE A 352 -5.89 -67.00 -21.95
C ILE A 352 -6.74 -68.26 -21.78
N ARG A 353 -8.06 -68.16 -21.89
CA ARG A 353 -8.93 -69.34 -21.77
C ARG A 353 -8.68 -70.38 -22.87
N GLN A 354 -8.44 -69.95 -24.10
CA GLN A 354 -8.18 -70.84 -25.23
C GLN A 354 -6.80 -71.52 -25.15
N SER A 355 -5.79 -70.85 -24.59
CA SER A 355 -4.47 -71.45 -24.34
C SER A 355 -4.48 -72.48 -23.20
N VAL A 356 -5.34 -72.29 -22.19
CA VAL A 356 -5.57 -73.30 -21.13
C VAL A 356 -6.21 -74.57 -21.70
N TYR A 357 -7.24 -74.45 -22.55
CA TYR A 357 -7.88 -75.61 -23.18
C TYR A 357 -6.92 -76.40 -24.09
N LEU A 358 -6.07 -75.72 -24.86
CA LEU A 358 -5.09 -76.39 -25.73
C LEU A 358 -3.96 -77.10 -24.94
N ALA A 359 -3.66 -76.64 -23.73
CA ALA A 359 -2.67 -77.29 -22.86
C ALA A 359 -3.23 -78.56 -22.18
N GLU A 360 -4.54 -78.62 -21.93
CA GLU A 360 -5.22 -79.78 -21.34
C GLU A 360 -5.45 -80.92 -22.35
N ASP A 361 -5.61 -80.62 -23.64
CA ASP A 361 -5.75 -81.62 -24.72
C ASP A 361 -4.40 -82.22 -25.20
N SER A 362 -3.27 -81.79 -24.61
CA SER A 362 -1.91 -82.22 -24.99
C SER A 362 -1.25 -83.21 -24.00
N GLN A 363 -1.99 -83.73 -23.02
CA GLN A 363 -1.58 -84.81 -22.10
C GLN A 363 -2.37 -86.08 -22.39
#